data_AF-A0A6S8Z491-F1
#
_entry.id   AF-A0A6S8Z491-F1
#
_cell.length_a   1.000
_cell.length_b   1.000
_cell.length_c   1.000
_cell.angle_alpha   90.00
_cell.angle_beta   90.00
_cell.angle_gamma   90.00
#
_symmetry.space_group_name_H-M   'P 1'
#
loop_
_entity.id
_entity.type
_entity.pdbx_description
1 polymer ?
#
loop_
_entity_poly.entity_id
_entity_poly.type
_entity_poly.pdbx_seq_one_letter_code
_entity_poly.pdbx_strand_id
1 'polypeptide(L)'
;MLTECLAIAGSIVTGTTSTYVSLNIFTAFDKVEFEMSYPVLHTLDGLSECMSEWLFLAKTNFHGMELNLPWYFGLFCLNYSFGGIASLITKPKWARNSYFPYVTFSLFLLFLQGPLSFMADYMNMTNESVWHALDKASAVPLTILELSKIYVMRPYTRPNVWTSYVFSLTFSMSSFLMSQLSQKNLDRDGFVFWHNLWHLQ
;
A
#
# COMPACT_ATOMS: atom_id res chain seq x y z
N MET A 1 14.27 19.53 -19.62
CA MET A 1 13.97 18.69 -18.44
C MET A 1 14.03 19.61 -17.23
N LEU A 2 12.88 20.13 -16.80
CA LEU A 2 12.77 20.94 -15.59
C LEU A 2 12.57 19.99 -14.41
N THR A 3 13.51 20.03 -13.47
CA THR A 3 13.41 19.36 -12.18
C THR A 3 12.49 20.22 -11.32
N GLU A 4 11.20 19.90 -11.25
CA GLU A 4 10.27 20.61 -10.39
C GLU A 4 10.47 20.16 -8.94
N CYS A 5 10.82 21.13 -8.07
CA CYS A 5 11.01 20.91 -6.63
C CYS A 5 9.67 21.07 -5.92
N LEU A 6 9.19 20.01 -5.26
CA LEU A 6 8.08 20.09 -4.32
C LEU A 6 8.62 20.70 -3.00
N ALA A 7 8.07 21.83 -2.56
CA ALA A 7 8.41 22.43 -1.27
C ALA A 7 7.23 22.26 -0.31
N ILE A 8 7.47 21.60 0.82
CA ILE A 8 6.49 21.42 1.90
C ILE A 8 6.89 22.35 3.03
N ALA A 9 6.02 23.28 3.41
CA ALA A 9 6.21 24.16 4.56
C ALA A 9 5.11 23.89 5.59
N GLY A 10 5.49 23.38 6.77
CA GLY A 10 4.59 23.22 7.90
C GLY A 10 4.76 24.37 8.90
N SER A 11 3.65 24.89 9.43
CA SER A 11 3.68 25.82 10.57
C SER A 11 2.77 25.30 11.68
N ILE A 12 3.27 25.36 12.92
CA ILE A 12 2.51 25.00 14.10
C ILE A 12 1.97 26.30 14.70
N VAL A 13 0.65 26.45 14.71
CA VAL A 13 -0.02 27.60 15.33
C VAL A 13 -0.61 27.11 16.65
N THR A 14 -0.08 27.63 17.77
CA THR A 14 -0.55 27.31 19.12
C THR A 14 -1.51 28.38 19.60
N GLY A 15 -2.80 28.04 19.70
CA GLY A 15 -3.81 28.84 20.40
C GLY A 15 -3.94 28.41 21.85
N THR A 16 -4.49 29.28 22.70
CA THR A 16 -4.65 29.06 24.16
C THR A 16 -5.54 27.86 24.53
N THR A 17 -6.30 27.30 23.60
CA THR A 17 -7.21 26.16 23.82
C THR A 17 -7.06 25.03 22.79
N SER A 18 -6.20 25.20 21.78
CA SER A 18 -6.06 24.26 20.67
C SER A 18 -4.74 24.52 19.94
N THR A 19 -4.02 23.45 19.61
CA THR A 19 -2.87 23.52 18.71
C THR A 19 -3.33 23.08 17.32
N TYR A 20 -2.93 23.80 16.29
CA TYR A 20 -3.25 23.46 14.89
C TYR A 20 -1.96 23.28 14.12
N VAL A 21 -1.91 22.23 13.29
CA VAL A 21 -0.82 22.02 12.33
C VAL A 21 -1.37 22.42 10.96
N SER A 22 -0.87 23.54 10.43
CA SER A 22 -1.17 23.94 9.04
C SER A 22 -0.07 23.41 8.13
N LEU A 23 -0.45 22.59 7.15
CA LEU A 23 0.44 22.08 6.12
C LEU A 23 0.15 22.85 4.82
N ASN A 24 1.07 23.72 4.40
CA ASN A 24 0.95 24.42 3.14
C ASN A 24 1.76 23.67 2.07
N ILE A 25 1.06 23.05 1.12
CA ILE A 25 1.67 22.40 -0.04
C ILE A 25 1.62 23.40 -1.20
N PHE A 26 2.78 23.88 -1.62
CA PHE A 26 2.88 24.77 -2.76
C PHE A 26 3.15 23.96 -4.02
N THR A 27 2.23 24.02 -4.99
CA THR A 27 2.47 23.52 -6.36
C THR A 27 2.62 24.69 -7.31
N ALA A 28 3.33 24.50 -8.42
CA ALA A 28 3.68 25.56 -9.37
C ALA A 28 2.48 26.19 -10.11
N PHE A 29 1.27 25.62 -9.98
CA PHE A 29 0.12 26.01 -10.80
C PHE A 29 -1.09 26.54 -10.03
N ASP A 30 -1.21 26.34 -8.71
CA ASP A 30 -2.20 27.03 -7.87
C ASP A 30 -1.88 26.81 -6.38
N LYS A 31 -2.25 27.80 -5.55
CA LYS A 31 -2.18 27.69 -4.09
C LYS A 31 -3.39 26.87 -3.62
N VAL A 32 -3.19 25.59 -3.36
CA VAL A 32 -4.22 24.76 -2.72
C VAL A 32 -3.99 24.80 -1.22
N GLU A 33 -4.76 25.62 -0.51
CA GLU A 33 -4.77 25.63 0.95
C GLU A 33 -5.60 24.45 1.45
N PHE A 34 -4.93 23.41 1.95
CA PHE A 34 -5.59 22.35 2.72
C PHE A 34 -5.58 22.74 4.20
N GLU A 35 -6.68 23.32 4.69
CA GLU A 35 -6.93 23.39 6.13
C GLU A 35 -7.38 22.03 6.64
N MET A 36 -6.41 21.21 7.05
CA MET A 36 -6.67 20.02 7.86
C MET A 36 -6.67 20.43 9.34
N SER A 37 -7.86 20.70 9.89
CA SER A 37 -8.03 20.84 11.33
C SER A 37 -8.13 19.46 11.97
N TYR A 38 -7.01 18.96 12.51
CA TYR A 38 -7.04 17.82 13.41
C TYR A 38 -7.08 18.32 14.85
N PRO A 39 -8.03 17.87 15.69
CA PRO A 39 -7.91 18.08 17.13
C PRO A 39 -6.59 17.45 17.57
N VAL A 40 -5.77 18.19 18.32
CA VAL A 40 -4.57 17.62 18.91
C VAL A 40 -5.02 16.52 19.85
N LEU A 41 -4.72 15.29 19.42
CA LEU A 41 -5.04 14.07 20.11
C LEU A 41 -4.20 14.05 21.39
N HIS A 42 -4.74 14.58 22.48
CA HIS A 42 -4.03 14.71 23.75
C HIS A 42 -3.96 13.39 24.55
N THR A 43 -4.55 12.30 24.06
CA THR A 43 -4.55 10.99 24.73
C THR A 43 -4.24 9.85 23.75
N LEU A 44 -3.48 8.85 24.21
CA LEU A 44 -3.24 7.60 23.47
C LEU A 44 -4.56 6.88 23.10
N ASP A 45 -5.60 7.08 23.91
CA ASP A 45 -6.94 6.54 23.68
C ASP A 45 -7.55 7.10 22.39
N GLY A 46 -7.41 8.41 22.14
CA GLY A 46 -7.89 9.03 20.89
C GLY A 46 -7.13 8.53 19.66
N LEU A 47 -5.83 8.20 19.80
CA LEU A 47 -5.05 7.60 18.72
C LEU A 47 -5.54 6.19 18.42
N SER A 48 -5.78 5.39 19.45
CA SER A 48 -6.32 4.04 19.29
C SER A 48 -7.69 4.07 18.62
N GLU A 49 -8.57 4.98 19.02
CA GLU A 49 -9.91 5.11 18.45
C GLU A 49 -9.84 5.54 16.98
N CYS A 50 -9.08 6.59 16.65
CA CYS A 50 -8.86 7.05 15.28
C CYS A 50 -8.22 5.97 14.39
N MET A 51 -7.20 5.28 14.90
CA MET A 51 -6.58 4.16 14.18
C MET A 51 -7.56 2.99 13.99
N SER A 52 -8.45 2.73 14.95
CA SER A 52 -9.45 1.68 14.83
C SER A 52 -10.53 2.03 13.80
N GLU A 53 -11.01 3.26 13.77
CA GLU A 53 -11.95 3.73 12.74
C GLU A 53 -11.32 3.69 11.35
N TRP A 54 -10.04 4.04 11.28
CA TRP A 54 -9.28 4.06 10.04
C TRP A 54 -8.93 2.65 9.53
N LEU A 55 -8.61 1.70 10.41
CA LEU A 55 -8.25 0.32 10.05
C LEU A 55 -9.46 -0.61 9.87
N PHE A 56 -10.61 -0.27 10.46
CA PHE A 56 -11.82 -1.10 10.47
C PHE A 56 -13.03 -0.40 9.81
N LEU A 57 -12.77 0.50 8.87
CA LEU A 57 -13.75 1.02 7.93
C LEU A 57 -14.54 -0.15 7.26
N ALA A 58 -15.78 -0.34 7.72
CA ALA A 58 -16.59 -1.51 7.34
C ALA A 58 -17.38 -1.29 6.04
N LYS A 59 -17.50 -0.05 5.57
CA LYS A 59 -18.41 0.34 4.49
C LYS A 59 -17.71 1.17 3.44
N THR A 60 -17.86 0.77 2.18
CA THR A 60 -17.43 1.53 1.02
C THR A 60 -18.47 1.46 -0.09
N ASN A 61 -18.40 2.34 -1.08
CA ASN A 61 -19.43 2.47 -2.12
C ASN A 61 -18.95 1.89 -3.45
N PHE A 62 -19.20 0.62 -3.73
CA PHE A 62 -18.77 -0.06 -4.96
C PHE A 62 -19.76 0.19 -6.10
N HIS A 63 -19.43 1.11 -7.02
CA HIS A 63 -20.26 1.48 -8.17
C HIS A 63 -21.71 1.87 -7.81
N GLY A 64 -21.89 2.68 -6.76
CA GLY A 64 -23.21 3.13 -6.31
C GLY A 64 -23.88 2.15 -5.33
N MET A 65 -23.28 1.00 -5.04
CA MET A 65 -23.79 0.02 -4.08
C MET A 65 -22.96 0.02 -2.80
N GLU A 66 -23.62 -0.06 -1.65
CA GLU A 66 -22.93 -0.26 -0.38
C GLU A 66 -22.30 -1.66 -0.36
N LEU A 67 -20.98 -1.70 -0.13
CA LEU A 67 -20.19 -2.91 0.01
C LEU A 67 -19.69 -2.99 1.46
N ASN A 68 -20.11 -4.04 2.15
CA ASN A 68 -19.61 -4.36 3.48
C ASN A 68 -18.30 -5.12 3.33
N LEU A 69 -17.21 -4.50 3.74
CA LEU A 69 -15.89 -5.14 3.73
C LEU A 69 -15.69 -5.97 5.00
N PRO A 70 -15.08 -7.16 4.92
CA PRO A 70 -14.71 -7.89 6.11
C PRO A 70 -13.64 -7.11 6.89
N TRP A 71 -13.65 -7.22 8.22
CA TRP A 71 -12.75 -6.48 9.13
C TRP A 71 -11.26 -6.69 8.82
N TYR A 72 -10.90 -7.82 8.21
CA TYR A 72 -9.52 -8.16 7.87
C TYR A 72 -9.06 -7.58 6.52
N PHE A 73 -9.96 -6.98 5.72
CA PHE A 73 -9.63 -6.52 4.37
C PHE A 73 -8.51 -5.46 4.39
N GLY A 74 -8.66 -4.44 5.24
CA GLY A 74 -7.63 -3.40 5.40
C GLY A 74 -6.29 -3.95 5.87
N LEU A 75 -6.30 -4.99 6.70
CA LEU A 75 -5.06 -5.67 7.13
C LEU A 75 -4.34 -6.36 5.97
N PHE A 76 -5.08 -6.96 5.03
CA PHE A 76 -4.47 -7.56 3.84
C PHE A 76 -3.86 -6.50 2.92
N CYS A 77 -4.46 -5.31 2.78
CA CYS A 77 -3.83 -4.22 2.00
C CYS A 77 -2.49 -3.75 2.60
N LEU A 78 -2.25 -3.99 3.89
CA LEU A 78 -0.96 -3.73 4.55
C LEU A 78 0.04 -4.91 4.46
N ASN A 79 -0.31 -6.00 3.78
CA ASN A 79 0.55 -7.18 3.76
C ASN A 79 1.90 -6.92 3.08
N TYR A 80 1.98 -6.00 2.11
CA TYR A 80 3.26 -5.54 1.57
C TYR A 80 4.16 -4.90 2.63
N SER A 81 3.60 -4.13 3.57
CA SER A 81 4.37 -3.56 4.68
C SER A 81 4.86 -4.65 5.62
N PHE A 82 4.02 -5.63 5.97
CA PHE A 82 4.44 -6.78 6.76
C PHE A 82 5.52 -7.61 6.05
N GLY A 83 5.40 -7.82 4.74
CA GLY A 83 6.40 -8.48 3.91
C GLY A 83 7.73 -7.72 3.87
N GLY A 84 7.68 -6.38 3.85
CA GLY A 84 8.86 -5.51 3.97
C GLY A 84 9.57 -5.66 5.33
N ILE A 85 8.81 -5.62 6.43
CA ILE A 85 9.33 -5.83 7.80
C ILE A 85 9.94 -7.22 7.92
N ALA A 86 9.21 -8.26 7.52
CA ALA A 86 9.66 -9.64 7.57
C ALA A 86 10.95 -9.81 6.76
N SER A 87 11.04 -9.24 5.56
CA SER A 87 12.23 -9.29 4.72
C SER A 87 13.45 -8.65 5.40
N LEU A 88 13.29 -7.52 6.08
CA LEU A 88 14.37 -6.87 6.83
C LEU A 88 14.87 -7.73 8.01
N ILE A 89 13.96 -8.39 8.71
CA ILE A 89 14.29 -9.26 9.86
C ILE A 89 14.95 -10.56 9.38
N THR A 90 14.37 -11.22 8.37
CA THR A 90 14.77 -12.57 7.94
C THR A 90 15.64 -12.55 6.69
N LYS A 91 16.64 -11.67 6.62
CA LYS A 91 17.49 -11.52 5.44
C LYS A 91 18.14 -12.86 5.02
N PRO A 92 17.75 -13.45 3.87
CA PRO A 92 18.17 -14.79 3.48
C PRO A 92 19.62 -14.82 3.01
N LYS A 93 20.25 -15.99 3.07
CA LYS A 93 21.67 -16.16 2.68
C LYS A 93 21.91 -15.81 1.20
N TRP A 94 20.98 -16.14 0.30
CA TRP A 94 21.12 -15.83 -1.13
C TRP A 94 21.19 -14.31 -1.40
N ALA A 95 20.49 -13.50 -0.61
CA ALA A 95 20.49 -12.05 -0.74
C ALA A 95 21.83 -11.42 -0.31
N ARG A 96 22.65 -12.14 0.47
CA ARG A 96 24.01 -11.70 0.83
C ARG A 96 25.04 -12.04 -0.26
N ASN A 97 24.75 -13.06 -1.08
CA ASN A 97 25.65 -13.60 -2.09
C ASN A 97 25.32 -13.14 -3.52
N SER A 98 24.40 -12.18 -3.66
CA SER A 98 23.93 -11.69 -4.95
C SER A 98 23.92 -10.17 -5.00
N TYR A 99 23.80 -9.62 -6.21
CA TYR A 99 23.71 -8.18 -6.45
C TYR A 99 22.29 -7.61 -6.32
N PHE A 100 21.33 -8.41 -5.86
CA PHE A 100 19.94 -7.96 -5.73
C PHE A 100 19.84 -6.89 -4.62
N PRO A 101 19.21 -5.72 -4.87
CA PRO A 101 19.10 -4.64 -3.90
C PRO A 101 18.03 -4.94 -2.83
N TYR A 102 18.26 -6.00 -2.04
CA TYR A 102 17.26 -6.60 -1.15
C TYR A 102 16.74 -5.65 -0.07
N VAL A 103 17.62 -4.84 0.52
CA VAL A 103 17.24 -3.87 1.56
C VAL A 103 16.37 -2.77 0.95
N THR A 104 16.80 -2.20 -0.18
CA THR A 104 16.03 -1.20 -0.91
C THR A 104 14.65 -1.74 -1.28
N PHE A 105 14.59 -2.92 -1.89
CA PHE A 105 13.31 -3.58 -2.21
C PHE A 105 12.39 -3.71 -0.99
N SER A 106 12.93 -4.14 0.16
CA SER A 106 12.15 -4.28 1.41
C SER A 106 11.65 -2.94 1.95
N LEU A 107 12.45 -1.88 1.85
CA LEU A 107 12.05 -0.53 2.25
C LEU A 107 10.97 0.06 1.34
N PHE A 108 11.04 -0.21 0.03
CA PHE A 108 9.98 0.17 -0.91
C PHE A 108 8.65 -0.52 -0.59
N LEU A 109 8.69 -1.83 -0.25
CA LEU A 109 7.49 -2.53 0.20
C LEU A 109 6.92 -1.93 1.49
N LEU A 110 7.79 -1.65 2.46
CA LEU A 110 7.41 -1.12 3.77
C LEU A 110 6.80 0.27 3.71
N PHE A 111 7.51 1.22 3.10
CA PHE A 111 7.19 2.65 3.20
C PHE A 111 6.44 3.21 2.01
N LEU A 112 6.42 2.51 0.87
CA LEU A 112 5.76 3.00 -0.33
C LEU A 112 4.58 2.11 -0.72
N GLN A 113 4.83 0.84 -1.07
CA GLN A 113 3.80 -0.02 -1.66
C GLN A 113 2.68 -0.36 -0.68
N GLY A 114 3.00 -0.76 0.57
CA GLY A 114 1.97 -1.08 1.55
C GLY A 114 1.04 0.10 1.87
N PRO A 115 1.57 1.29 2.19
CA PRO A 115 0.72 2.47 2.40
C PRO A 115 -0.08 2.88 1.15
N LEU A 116 0.51 2.80 -0.05
CA LEU A 116 -0.19 3.14 -1.29
C LEU A 116 -1.32 2.16 -1.61
N SER A 117 -1.09 0.85 -1.46
CA SER A 117 -2.12 -0.16 -1.66
C SER A 117 -3.23 -0.02 -0.63
N PHE A 118 -2.92 0.23 0.64
CA PHE A 118 -3.95 0.55 1.64
C PHE A 118 -4.78 1.78 1.25
N MET A 119 -4.14 2.87 0.83
CA MET A 119 -4.85 4.07 0.42
C MET A 119 -5.68 3.86 -0.84
N ALA A 120 -5.19 3.11 -1.82
CA ALA A 120 -5.90 2.83 -3.07
C ALA A 120 -7.05 1.84 -2.83
N ASP A 121 -6.73 0.65 -2.32
CA ASP A 121 -7.63 -0.50 -2.28
C ASP A 121 -8.58 -0.50 -1.09
N TYR A 122 -8.25 0.16 0.02
CA TYR A 122 -9.12 0.21 1.19
C TYR A 122 -9.83 1.55 1.34
N MET A 123 -9.05 2.64 1.35
CA MET A 123 -9.61 3.98 1.58
C MET A 123 -10.34 4.53 0.35
N ASN A 124 -9.91 4.18 -0.86
CA ASN A 124 -10.41 4.78 -2.10
C ASN A 124 -10.95 3.77 -3.12
N MET A 125 -11.19 2.52 -2.72
CA MET A 125 -11.41 1.33 -3.58
C MET A 125 -12.32 1.50 -4.79
N THR A 126 -13.24 2.45 -4.75
CA THR A 126 -14.35 2.55 -5.69
C THR A 126 -14.31 3.79 -6.57
N ASN A 127 -13.42 4.73 -6.26
CA ASN A 127 -13.18 5.91 -7.06
C ASN A 127 -11.83 5.74 -7.77
N GLU A 128 -11.78 6.04 -9.07
CA GLU A 128 -10.52 6.25 -9.76
C GLU A 128 -9.83 7.49 -9.17
N SER A 129 -9.06 7.26 -8.10
CA SER A 129 -8.35 8.29 -7.36
C SER A 129 -6.89 8.36 -7.76
N VAL A 130 -6.21 9.46 -7.45
CA VAL A 130 -4.75 9.60 -7.60
C VAL A 130 -3.97 8.46 -6.91
N TRP A 131 -4.49 7.92 -5.79
CA TRP A 131 -3.88 6.80 -5.07
C TRP A 131 -3.75 5.54 -5.92
N HIS A 132 -4.75 5.23 -6.75
CA HIS A 132 -4.69 4.09 -7.67
C HIS A 132 -3.65 4.29 -8.77
N ALA A 133 -3.48 5.51 -9.27
CA ALA A 133 -2.46 5.81 -10.26
C ALA A 133 -1.05 5.66 -9.67
N LEU A 134 -0.86 6.16 -8.43
CA LEU A 134 0.41 6.04 -7.71
C LEU A 134 0.73 4.59 -7.35
N ASP A 135 -0.25 3.83 -6.82
CA ASP A 135 -0.09 2.41 -6.49
C ASP A 135 0.27 1.59 -7.73
N LYS A 136 -0.42 1.77 -8.86
CA LYS A 136 -0.08 1.11 -10.12
C LYS A 136 1.33 1.49 -10.60
N ALA A 137 1.69 2.76 -10.48
CA ALA A 137 3.02 3.25 -10.88
C ALA A 137 4.14 2.68 -10.01
N SER A 138 3.91 2.42 -8.71
CA SER A 138 4.88 1.76 -7.82
C SER A 138 4.88 0.24 -7.95
N ALA A 139 3.72 -0.38 -8.21
CA ALA A 139 3.57 -1.82 -8.34
C ALA A 139 4.33 -2.39 -9.55
N VAL A 140 4.37 -1.67 -10.67
CA VAL A 140 5.08 -2.10 -11.89
C VAL A 140 6.59 -2.32 -11.65
N PRO A 141 7.38 -1.33 -11.18
CA PRO A 141 8.80 -1.54 -10.91
C PRO A 141 9.03 -2.58 -9.80
N LEU A 142 8.15 -2.68 -8.80
CA LEU A 142 8.25 -3.71 -7.77
C LEU A 142 8.02 -5.12 -8.32
N THR A 143 7.09 -5.29 -9.26
CA THR A 143 6.88 -6.56 -9.96
C THR A 143 8.10 -6.95 -10.79
N ILE A 144 8.74 -5.97 -11.45
CA ILE A 144 10.01 -6.20 -12.18
C ILE A 144 11.13 -6.60 -11.20
N LEU A 145 11.22 -5.96 -10.04
CA LEU A 145 12.17 -6.33 -8.99
C LEU A 145 11.87 -7.72 -8.44
N GLU A 146 10.61 -8.11 -8.27
CA GLU A 146 10.22 -9.44 -7.82
C GLU A 146 10.63 -10.53 -8.84
N LEU A 147 10.39 -10.28 -10.13
CA LEU A 147 10.87 -11.16 -11.21
C LEU A 147 12.40 -11.26 -11.22
N SER A 148 13.09 -10.13 -11.06
CA SER A 148 14.54 -10.07 -10.97
C SER A 148 15.07 -10.83 -9.76
N LYS A 149 14.37 -10.74 -8.61
CA LYS A 149 14.65 -11.50 -7.40
C LYS A 149 14.60 -13.00 -7.66
N ILE A 150 13.52 -13.48 -8.28
CA ILE A 150 13.33 -14.89 -8.61
C ILE A 150 14.43 -15.39 -9.55
N TYR A 151 14.80 -14.60 -10.56
CA TYR A 151 15.88 -14.94 -11.48
C TYR A 151 17.24 -15.04 -10.77
N VAL A 152 17.62 -14.00 -10.03
CA VAL A 152 18.91 -13.91 -9.33
C VAL A 152 19.02 -14.96 -8.22
N MET A 153 17.91 -15.33 -7.58
CA MET A 153 17.87 -16.32 -6.50
C MET A 153 18.18 -17.75 -6.98
N ARG A 154 17.97 -18.06 -8.28
CA ARG A 154 18.05 -19.41 -8.84
C ARG A 154 19.36 -20.17 -8.54
N PRO A 155 20.57 -19.62 -8.78
CA PRO A 155 21.83 -20.33 -8.50
C PRO A 155 22.15 -20.48 -7.00
N TYR A 156 21.46 -19.76 -6.12
CA TYR A 156 21.78 -19.72 -4.67
C TYR A 156 20.77 -20.45 -3.79
N THR A 157 19.72 -21.05 -4.37
CA THR A 157 18.62 -21.69 -3.61
C THR A 157 18.27 -23.07 -4.14
N ARG A 158 17.65 -23.89 -3.28
CA ARG A 158 17.16 -25.22 -3.67
C ARG A 158 16.01 -25.08 -4.68
N PRO A 159 15.88 -26.00 -5.67
CA PRO A 159 14.83 -25.94 -6.66
C PRO A 159 13.42 -25.78 -6.09
N ASN A 160 13.08 -26.51 -5.03
CA ASN A 160 11.73 -26.44 -4.43
C ASN A 160 11.40 -25.05 -3.89
N VAL A 161 12.37 -24.35 -3.28
CA VAL A 161 12.19 -22.98 -2.78
C VAL A 161 12.04 -22.02 -3.96
N TRP A 162 12.87 -22.16 -4.98
CA TRP A 162 12.74 -21.33 -6.17
C TRP A 162 11.37 -21.51 -6.86
N THR A 163 10.93 -22.77 -7.02
CA THR A 163 9.63 -23.09 -7.61
C THR A 163 8.47 -22.53 -6.78
N SER A 164 8.56 -22.53 -5.44
CA SER A 164 7.50 -21.95 -4.61
C SER A 164 7.36 -20.44 -4.82
N TYR A 165 8.45 -19.70 -5.05
CA TYR A 165 8.38 -18.27 -5.40
C TYR A 165 7.76 -18.05 -6.78
N VAL A 166 8.13 -18.85 -7.78
CA VAL A 166 7.52 -18.78 -9.13
C VAL A 166 6.02 -19.05 -9.08
N PHE A 167 5.63 -20.10 -8.33
CA PHE A 167 4.23 -20.44 -8.13
C PHE A 167 3.48 -19.33 -7.41
N SER A 168 4.07 -18.77 -6.35
CA SER A 168 3.50 -17.64 -5.61
C SER A 168 3.20 -16.48 -6.56
N LEU A 169 4.20 -15.98 -7.29
CA LEU A 169 4.00 -14.87 -8.23
C LEU A 169 2.93 -15.16 -9.29
N THR A 170 2.93 -16.38 -9.86
CA THR A 170 1.92 -16.78 -10.85
C THR A 170 0.51 -16.79 -10.28
N PHE A 171 0.35 -17.28 -9.05
CA PHE A 171 -0.92 -17.28 -8.33
C PHE A 171 -1.36 -15.84 -7.98
N SER A 172 -0.42 -14.94 -7.66
CA SER A 172 -0.67 -13.51 -7.43
C SER A 172 -1.33 -12.87 -8.65
N MET A 173 -0.68 -13.03 -9.80
CA MET A 173 -1.12 -12.43 -11.05
C MET A 173 -2.48 -13.01 -11.48
N SER A 174 -2.69 -14.31 -11.25
CA SER A 174 -3.97 -14.96 -11.51
C SER A 174 -5.07 -14.43 -10.60
N SER A 175 -4.80 -14.26 -9.30
CA SER A 175 -5.74 -13.69 -8.33
C SER A 175 -6.08 -12.23 -8.66
N PHE A 176 -5.09 -11.42 -9.06
CA PHE A 176 -5.32 -10.07 -9.55
C PHE A 176 -6.22 -10.05 -10.79
N LEU A 177 -5.93 -10.86 -11.81
CA LEU A 177 -6.77 -10.91 -13.01
C LEU A 177 -8.21 -11.34 -12.70
N MET A 178 -8.39 -12.31 -11.80
CA MET A 178 -9.71 -12.74 -11.36
C MET A 178 -10.44 -11.65 -10.56
N SER A 179 -9.74 -10.86 -9.74
CA SER A 179 -10.35 -9.73 -9.03
C SER A 179 -10.84 -8.65 -10.01
N GLN A 180 -10.05 -8.33 -11.04
CA GLN A 180 -10.47 -7.41 -12.11
C GLN A 180 -11.68 -7.94 -12.90
N LEU A 181 -11.72 -9.25 -13.16
CA LEU A 181 -12.85 -9.89 -13.83
C LEU A 181 -14.12 -9.84 -12.97
N SER A 182 -14.03 -10.13 -11.68
CA SER A 182 -15.15 -10.00 -10.75
C SER A 182 -15.64 -8.56 -10.64
N GLN A 183 -14.72 -7.57 -10.65
CA GLN A 183 -15.09 -6.15 -10.68
C GLN A 183 -15.88 -5.80 -11.95
N LYS A 184 -15.42 -6.25 -13.12
CA LYS A 184 -16.14 -6.04 -14.40
C LYS A 184 -17.53 -6.70 -14.40
N ASN A 185 -17.66 -7.86 -13.77
CA ASN A 185 -18.92 -8.60 -13.69
C ASN A 185 -19.84 -8.14 -12.55
N LEU A 186 -19.44 -7.10 -11.79
CA LEU A 186 -20.15 -6.63 -10.59
C LEU A 186 -20.34 -7.74 -9.52
N ASP A 187 -19.44 -8.72 -9.51
CA ASP A 187 -19.40 -9.83 -8.54
C ASP A 187 -18.60 -9.40 -7.30
N ARG A 188 -19.32 -8.89 -6.30
CA ARG A 188 -18.76 -8.32 -5.07
C ARG A 188 -17.98 -9.37 -4.26
N ASP A 189 -18.55 -10.54 -4.07
CA ASP A 189 -17.95 -11.60 -3.25
C ASP A 189 -16.70 -12.16 -3.94
N GLY A 190 -16.76 -12.37 -5.26
CA GLY A 190 -15.60 -12.75 -6.05
C GLY A 190 -14.49 -11.70 -5.99
N PHE A 191 -14.84 -10.41 -6.11
CA PHE A 191 -13.86 -9.34 -5.99
C PHE A 191 -13.15 -9.37 -4.63
N VAL A 192 -13.90 -9.39 -3.53
CA VAL A 192 -13.33 -9.44 -2.17
C VAL A 192 -12.45 -10.68 -1.98
N PHE A 193 -12.90 -11.85 -2.45
CA PHE A 193 -12.15 -13.09 -2.32
C PHE A 193 -10.82 -13.04 -3.09
N TRP A 194 -10.88 -12.76 -4.39
CA TRP A 194 -9.68 -12.75 -5.26
C TRP A 194 -8.73 -11.61 -4.91
N HIS A 195 -9.24 -10.47 -4.47
CA HIS A 195 -8.43 -9.34 -4.02
C HIS A 195 -7.66 -9.66 -2.73
N ASN A 196 -8.29 -10.30 -1.74
CA ASN A 196 -7.57 -10.74 -0.55
C ASN A 196 -6.52 -11.81 -0.87
N LEU A 197 -6.81 -12.73 -1.79
CA LEU A 197 -5.83 -13.74 -2.24
C LEU A 197 -4.63 -13.12 -2.97
N TRP A 198 -4.84 -12.05 -3.73
CA TRP A 198 -3.76 -11.29 -4.36
C TRP A 198 -2.82 -10.69 -3.30
N HIS A 199 -3.37 -10.14 -2.22
CA HIS A 199 -2.60 -9.54 -1.13
C HIS A 199 -1.96 -10.54 -0.17
N LEU A 200 -2.38 -11.80 -0.11
CA LEU A 200 -1.91 -12.79 0.88
C LEU A 200 -0.43 -13.20 0.75
N GLN A 201 0.22 -12.90 -0.38
CA GLN A 201 1.47 -13.54 -0.79
C GLN A 201 2.78 -12.88 -0.37
#